data_AF-A0A812Y9D1-F1
#
_entry.id   AF-A0A812Y9D1-F1
#
_cell.length_a   1.000
_cell.length_b   1.000
_cell.length_c   1.000
_cell.angle_alpha   90.00
_cell.angle_beta   90.00
_cell.angle_gamma   90.00
#
_symmetry.space_group_name_H-M   'P 1'
#
loop_
_entity.id
_entity.type
_entity.pdbx_description
1 polymer ?
#
loop_
_entity_poly.entity_id
_entity_poly.type
_entity_poly.pdbx_seq_one_letter_code
_entity_poly.pdbx_strand_id
1 'polypeptide(L)'
;MAHAGSCAFDDCIWYSDFVTIPGEPLVNKEAHRTFNVKTQSGDSDWSRKNPWRAPGTAPIFGSGCGVYGGRQEFVIDSSGNLLGVHLAGKDGANLPAKEPTVWPQGSVQEVAWAITANHGGGYSYRLCPKTSNITEECFQQHVLRFHGDKQWLVYGNMTQMGDPIGSFLPRIELPLVRVTEGTYPAGSEWARNPIPSCEMFSQAECAGLPQQEFITCAQAASGYDVVQCPPGMVQFPEPLPGLSGHVPFWRSSLDKDTPQWSNSVASSKNAGDPPISRGFPFSIADLVHIPQDLPEGQYLLSWRWDCEQSSQVWQNCADIRIVNAVNGTTPTANLQEERESSTATVSARVPLFLMPCLLCMGAFKAFLEIW
;
A
#
# COMPACT_ATOMS: atom_id res chain seq x y z
N MET A 1 0.19 -13.84 10.20
CA MET A 1 0.16 -12.60 9.38
C MET A 1 -0.02 -11.43 10.32
N ALA A 2 1.08 -10.79 10.69
CA ALA A 2 1.13 -9.53 11.43
C ALA A 2 2.21 -8.77 10.66
N HIS A 3 1.86 -7.81 9.82
CA HIS A 3 1.66 -6.42 10.20
C HIS A 3 1.02 -5.69 9.00
N ALA A 4 -0.12 -5.02 9.20
CA ALA A 4 -0.71 -4.15 8.19
C ALA A 4 -0.22 -2.72 8.41
N GLY A 5 0.44 -2.14 7.41
CA GLY A 5 0.95 -0.75 7.37
C GLY A 5 1.86 -0.34 8.53
N SER A 6 2.30 -1.29 9.36
CA SER A 6 3.00 -0.99 10.60
C SER A 6 4.51 -0.94 10.34
N CYS A 7 5.03 0.27 10.15
CA CYS A 7 6.46 0.57 10.16
C CYS A 7 6.99 0.78 11.58
N ALA A 8 6.80 -0.21 12.45
CA ALA A 8 7.46 -0.18 13.75
C ALA A 8 8.98 -0.39 13.54
N PHE A 9 9.81 0.14 14.44
CA PHE A 9 11.26 -0.14 14.48
C PHE A 9 12.01 0.01 13.15
N ASP A 10 11.63 1.00 12.33
CA ASP A 10 12.25 1.34 11.05
C ASP A 10 12.09 0.27 9.95
N ASP A 11 11.13 -0.65 10.09
CA ASP A 11 10.91 -1.78 9.18
C ASP A 11 10.62 -1.39 7.72
N CYS A 12 10.21 -0.16 7.47
CA CYS A 12 9.82 0.29 6.14
C CYS A 12 10.85 1.16 5.43
N ILE A 13 11.93 1.60 6.09
CA ILE A 13 12.81 2.66 5.58
C ILE A 13 13.82 2.09 4.56
N TRP A 14 13.32 1.50 3.47
CA TRP A 14 14.11 0.81 2.45
C TRP A 14 13.77 1.37 1.06
N TYR A 15 14.55 2.35 0.63
CA TYR A 15 14.27 3.07 -0.62
C TYR A 15 15.53 3.65 -1.26
N SER A 16 15.35 4.14 -2.47
CA SER A 16 16.29 4.99 -3.19
C SER A 16 15.65 6.35 -3.38
N ASP A 17 16.22 7.38 -2.77
CA ASP A 17 15.70 8.75 -2.82
C ASP A 17 16.39 9.60 -3.89
N PHE A 18 15.68 10.62 -4.36
CA PHE A 18 16.11 11.53 -5.42
C PHE A 18 16.55 10.83 -6.72
N VAL A 19 15.85 9.75 -7.06
CA VAL A 19 16.06 9.03 -8.32
C VAL A 19 15.02 9.46 -9.34
N THR A 20 15.46 9.60 -10.58
CA THR A 20 14.61 10.04 -11.69
C THR A 20 14.74 9.10 -12.86
N ILE A 21 13.69 9.05 -13.68
CA ILE A 21 13.74 8.26 -14.91
C ILE A 21 14.79 8.86 -15.87
N PRO A 22 15.58 8.03 -16.59
CA PRO A 22 16.64 8.52 -17.46
C PRO A 22 16.11 9.21 -18.73
N GLY A 23 14.85 8.98 -19.10
CA GLY A 23 14.24 9.44 -20.34
C GLY A 23 12.98 10.29 -20.14
N GLU A 24 12.15 10.30 -21.18
CA GLU A 24 10.82 10.91 -21.13
C GLU A 24 9.78 9.94 -20.57
N PRO A 25 8.66 10.45 -20.03
CA PRO A 25 7.55 9.62 -19.57
C PRO A 25 7.03 8.66 -20.62
N LEU A 26 6.90 7.40 -20.23
CA LEU A 26 6.31 6.33 -21.02
C LEU A 26 4.90 5.97 -20.52
N VAL A 27 4.63 6.14 -19.23
CA VAL A 27 3.28 5.98 -18.65
C VAL A 27 2.60 7.34 -18.58
N ASN A 28 1.65 7.58 -19.50
CA ASN A 28 0.93 8.86 -19.62
C ASN A 28 -0.61 8.73 -19.65
N LYS A 29 -1.14 7.52 -19.84
CA LYS A 29 -2.58 7.27 -19.84
C LYS A 29 -3.15 7.52 -18.45
N GLU A 30 -4.16 8.37 -18.33
CA GLU A 30 -4.80 8.76 -17.05
C GLU A 30 -5.11 7.54 -16.16
N ALA A 31 -5.68 6.47 -16.74
CA ALA A 31 -6.01 5.24 -16.03
C ALA A 31 -4.81 4.50 -15.40
N HIS A 32 -3.59 4.76 -15.86
CA HIS A 32 -2.35 4.17 -15.36
C HIS A 32 -1.61 5.07 -14.37
N ARG A 33 -2.06 6.32 -14.20
CA ARG A 33 -1.49 7.32 -13.31
C ARG A 33 -2.21 7.33 -11.96
N THR A 34 -1.56 7.91 -10.96
CA THR A 34 -2.06 8.01 -9.58
C THR A 34 -1.90 9.42 -9.00
N PHE A 35 -1.08 10.27 -9.62
CA PHE A 35 -0.89 11.66 -9.27
C PHE A 35 -0.83 12.52 -10.52
N ASN A 36 -1.43 13.71 -10.47
CA ASN A 36 -1.45 14.65 -11.58
C ASN A 36 -1.98 14.00 -12.87
N VAL A 37 -3.02 13.16 -12.74
CA VAL A 37 -3.42 12.20 -13.77
C VAL A 37 -3.97 12.86 -15.03
N LYS A 38 -4.48 14.09 -14.89
CA LYS A 38 -5.05 14.92 -15.96
C LYS A 38 -3.99 15.70 -16.74
N THR A 39 -2.73 15.70 -16.28
CA THR A 39 -1.63 16.44 -16.89
C THR A 39 -0.65 15.49 -17.58
N GLN A 40 -0.40 15.74 -18.87
CA GLN A 40 0.45 14.89 -19.71
C GLN A 40 1.76 15.56 -20.13
N SER A 41 1.83 16.90 -20.12
CA SER A 41 2.99 17.67 -20.54
C SER A 41 3.00 19.09 -19.98
N GLY A 42 4.12 19.80 -20.18
CA GLY A 42 4.29 21.20 -19.77
C GLY A 42 4.75 21.37 -18.32
N ASP A 43 4.81 22.62 -17.88
CA ASP A 43 5.34 22.99 -16.55
C ASP A 43 4.49 22.46 -15.40
N SER A 44 3.19 22.25 -15.63
CA SER A 44 2.29 21.64 -14.66
C SER A 44 2.51 20.13 -14.51
N ASP A 45 3.28 19.48 -15.38
CA ASP A 45 3.62 18.06 -15.30
C ASP A 45 4.82 17.80 -14.37
N TRP A 46 4.69 18.24 -13.11
CA TRP A 46 5.74 18.16 -12.09
C TRP A 46 6.23 16.73 -11.86
N SER A 47 5.36 15.72 -12.04
CA SER A 47 5.68 14.30 -11.86
C SER A 47 6.49 13.70 -13.00
N ARG A 48 6.75 14.44 -14.09
CA ARG A 48 7.37 13.95 -15.35
C ARG A 48 8.63 13.11 -15.15
N LYS A 49 9.46 13.43 -14.17
CA LYS A 49 10.74 12.73 -13.94
C LYS A 49 10.68 11.68 -12.82
N ASN A 50 9.52 11.49 -12.19
CA ASN A 50 9.36 10.54 -11.09
C ASN A 50 9.33 9.09 -11.60
N PRO A 51 9.81 8.11 -10.82
CA PRO A 51 10.01 6.72 -11.24
C PRO A 51 8.83 6.07 -11.96
N TRP A 52 7.61 6.27 -11.47
CA TRP A 52 6.41 5.66 -12.06
C TRP A 52 6.14 6.10 -13.51
N ARG A 53 6.71 7.22 -13.96
CA ARG A 53 6.55 7.69 -15.34
C ARG A 53 7.29 6.82 -16.36
N ALA A 54 8.21 5.96 -15.93
CA ALA A 54 8.80 4.90 -16.74
C ALA A 54 9.21 3.72 -15.82
N PRO A 55 8.24 2.89 -15.39
CA PRO A 55 8.44 1.92 -14.32
C PRO A 55 9.61 0.97 -14.60
N GLY A 56 10.47 0.77 -13.62
CA GLY A 56 11.65 -0.09 -13.73
C GLY A 56 12.91 0.60 -14.21
N THR A 57 12.82 1.81 -14.79
CA THR A 57 13.98 2.49 -15.40
C THR A 57 14.76 3.40 -14.46
N ALA A 58 14.12 3.91 -13.40
CA ALA A 58 14.80 4.74 -12.42
C ALA A 58 15.92 3.93 -11.74
N PRO A 59 17.12 4.50 -11.55
CA PRO A 59 18.21 3.81 -10.88
C PRO A 59 17.84 3.56 -9.42
N ILE A 60 18.41 2.50 -8.86
CA ILE A 60 18.26 2.16 -7.44
C ILE A 60 19.63 2.15 -6.76
N PHE A 61 19.64 2.33 -5.45
CA PHE A 61 20.79 2.09 -4.61
C PHE A 61 20.82 0.63 -4.19
N GLY A 62 22.03 0.07 -4.07
CA GLY A 62 22.21 -1.32 -3.69
C GLY A 62 21.80 -2.31 -4.76
N SER A 63 21.31 -3.46 -4.33
CA SER A 63 21.18 -4.68 -5.12
C SER A 63 19.77 -4.98 -5.64
N GLY A 64 18.78 -4.15 -5.31
CA GLY A 64 17.36 -4.38 -5.60
C GLY A 64 16.54 -4.90 -4.41
N CYS A 65 17.17 -5.07 -3.24
CA CYS A 65 16.51 -5.40 -1.98
C CYS A 65 16.26 -4.20 -1.06
N GLY A 66 16.43 -2.98 -1.58
CA GLY A 66 16.30 -1.74 -0.84
C GLY A 66 17.56 -1.38 -0.06
N VAL A 67 17.73 -0.09 0.20
CA VAL A 67 18.82 0.44 1.02
C VAL A 67 18.22 1.20 2.19
N TYR A 68 18.69 0.87 3.38
CA TYR A 68 18.19 1.48 4.60
C TYR A 68 18.45 2.99 4.62
N GLY A 69 17.40 3.78 4.81
CA GLY A 69 17.48 5.25 4.85
C GLY A 69 17.64 5.95 3.51
N GLY A 70 17.78 5.20 2.41
CA GLY A 70 17.82 5.68 1.02
C GLY A 70 18.40 7.07 0.77
N ARG A 71 19.69 7.15 0.40
CA ARG A 71 20.45 8.41 0.20
C ARG A 71 20.24 9.44 1.31
N GLN A 72 21.09 9.34 2.33
CA GLN A 72 21.42 10.49 3.16
C GLN A 72 22.93 10.59 3.39
N GLU A 73 23.46 11.79 3.13
CA GLU A 73 24.53 12.37 3.94
C GLU A 73 24.03 12.42 5.39
N PHE A 74 24.90 12.00 6.30
CA PHE A 74 24.62 11.71 7.70
C PHE A 74 23.76 12.75 8.45
N VAL A 75 22.70 12.32 9.13
CA VAL A 75 22.15 13.05 10.28
C VAL A 75 22.64 12.34 11.54
N ILE A 76 23.71 12.89 12.10
CA ILE A 76 24.11 12.64 13.49
C ILE A 76 23.23 13.59 14.32
N ASP A 77 22.54 13.08 15.35
CA ASP A 77 21.86 13.99 16.28
C ASP A 77 22.87 14.94 16.94
N SER A 78 22.40 15.98 17.62
CA SER A 78 23.26 16.92 18.34
C SER A 78 24.10 16.28 19.46
N SER A 79 23.96 14.97 19.70
CA SER A 79 24.60 14.20 20.75
C SER A 79 25.50 13.07 20.23
N GLY A 80 25.68 12.92 18.91
CA GLY A 80 26.58 11.91 18.34
C GLY A 80 25.98 10.52 18.14
N ASN A 81 24.67 10.31 18.39
CA ASN A 81 24.10 8.96 18.44
C ASN A 81 23.45 8.55 17.12
N LEU A 82 23.74 7.31 16.71
CA LEU A 82 23.02 6.58 15.66
C LEU A 82 21.79 5.90 16.30
N LEU A 83 20.61 6.44 16.05
CA LEU A 83 19.34 5.81 16.40
C LEU A 83 18.90 4.91 15.23
N GLY A 84 19.20 3.62 15.32
CA GLY A 84 18.71 2.62 14.36
C GLY A 84 19.36 1.26 14.55
N VAL A 85 18.57 0.18 14.45
CA VAL A 85 19.09 -1.21 14.43
C VAL A 85 19.87 -1.50 13.14
N HIS A 86 19.66 -0.66 12.11
CA HIS A 86 20.33 -0.72 10.82
C HIS A 86 21.06 0.59 10.53
N LEU A 87 22.28 0.48 10.00
CA LEU A 87 23.07 1.64 9.60
C LEU A 87 22.53 2.17 8.26
N ALA A 88 22.44 3.49 8.13
CA ALA A 88 22.11 4.15 6.86
C ALA A 88 23.03 3.65 5.74
N GLY A 89 22.46 3.42 4.54
CA GLY A 89 23.19 2.87 3.40
C GLY A 89 23.34 1.36 3.40
N LYS A 90 22.87 0.65 4.44
CA LYS A 90 22.87 -0.82 4.47
C LYS A 90 21.94 -1.37 3.40
N ASP A 91 22.49 -2.23 2.54
CA ASP A 91 21.71 -2.97 1.54
C ASP A 91 20.93 -4.13 2.19
N GLY A 92 19.64 -4.23 1.88
CA GLY A 92 18.73 -5.26 2.35
C GLY A 92 19.15 -6.68 1.98
N ALA A 93 19.90 -6.86 0.89
CA ALA A 93 20.42 -8.18 0.51
C ALA A 93 21.47 -8.72 1.51
N ASN A 94 22.06 -7.85 2.33
CA ASN A 94 23.02 -8.22 3.36
C ASN A 94 22.36 -8.47 4.74
N LEU A 95 21.03 -8.49 4.81
CA LEU A 95 20.32 -8.88 6.02
C LEU A 95 20.44 -10.40 6.27
N PRO A 96 20.38 -10.84 7.54
CA PRO A 96 20.35 -12.26 7.85
C PRO A 96 19.14 -12.93 7.18
N ALA A 97 19.40 -14.06 6.50
CA ALA A 97 18.36 -14.85 5.87
C ALA A 97 17.30 -15.30 6.89
N LYS A 98 16.04 -15.32 6.44
CA LYS A 98 14.89 -15.87 7.17
C LYS A 98 14.55 -17.26 6.63
N GLU A 99 13.69 -17.96 7.37
CA GLU A 99 13.11 -19.22 6.90
C GLU A 99 12.33 -18.96 5.60
N PRO A 100 12.68 -19.63 4.48
CA PRO A 100 12.13 -19.30 3.18
C PRO A 100 10.69 -19.81 3.05
N THR A 101 9.85 -19.02 2.39
CA THR A 101 8.53 -19.52 1.94
C THR A 101 8.74 -20.46 0.74
N VAL A 102 8.05 -21.60 0.73
CA VAL A 102 8.22 -22.64 -0.29
C VAL A 102 7.18 -22.50 -1.38
N TRP A 103 7.63 -22.28 -2.62
CA TRP A 103 6.77 -22.08 -3.77
C TRP A 103 6.99 -23.18 -4.81
N PRO A 104 5.96 -23.98 -5.15
CA PRO A 104 6.04 -24.93 -6.25
C PRO A 104 6.16 -24.22 -7.61
N GLN A 105 6.93 -24.78 -8.54
CA GLN A 105 6.93 -24.35 -9.94
C GLN A 105 5.51 -24.40 -10.55
N GLY A 106 5.19 -23.47 -11.45
CA GLY A 106 3.89 -23.41 -12.14
C GLY A 106 2.70 -22.98 -11.26
N SER A 107 2.92 -22.76 -9.97
CA SER A 107 1.85 -22.42 -9.03
C SER A 107 1.46 -20.94 -9.07
N VAL A 108 0.33 -20.64 -8.44
CA VAL A 108 -0.09 -19.28 -8.10
C VAL A 108 0.24 -19.04 -6.64
N GLN A 109 0.91 -17.94 -6.34
CA GLN A 109 1.35 -17.58 -4.99
C GLN A 109 0.79 -16.24 -4.56
N GLU A 110 0.44 -16.14 -3.28
CA GLU A 110 0.03 -14.88 -2.68
C GLU A 110 1.25 -14.06 -2.27
N VAL A 111 1.22 -12.77 -2.59
CA VAL A 111 2.18 -11.77 -2.16
C VAL A 111 1.42 -10.61 -1.57
N ALA A 112 2.03 -9.91 -0.63
CA ALA A 112 1.42 -8.74 -0.03
C ALA A 112 2.46 -7.68 0.29
N TRP A 113 2.03 -6.44 0.26
CA TRP A 113 2.80 -5.28 0.70
C TRP A 113 1.89 -4.37 1.50
N ALA A 114 2.48 -3.49 2.31
CA ALA A 114 1.71 -2.56 3.10
C ALA A 114 2.16 -1.13 2.81
N ILE A 115 1.21 -0.20 2.96
CA ILE A 115 1.43 1.22 2.70
C ILE A 115 1.37 1.99 4.01
N THR A 116 2.34 2.85 4.19
CA THR A 116 2.39 3.79 5.31
C THR A 116 2.09 5.21 4.87
N ALA A 117 2.78 5.65 3.83
CA ALA A 117 2.49 6.89 3.12
C ALA A 117 2.20 6.56 1.66
N ASN A 118 1.10 7.06 1.13
CA ASN A 118 0.66 6.82 -0.23
C ASN A 118 1.33 7.79 -1.20
N HIS A 119 2.51 7.42 -1.69
CA HIS A 119 3.25 8.12 -2.74
C HIS A 119 2.76 7.80 -4.17
N GLY A 120 1.61 7.11 -4.28
CA GLY A 120 1.01 6.74 -5.56
C GLY A 120 1.84 5.70 -6.32
N GLY A 121 2.00 5.88 -7.62
CA GLY A 121 2.79 5.04 -8.50
C GLY A 121 2.30 3.61 -8.64
N GLY A 122 3.25 2.68 -8.72
CA GLY A 122 2.94 1.27 -8.90
C GLY A 122 4.15 0.35 -8.73
N TYR A 123 3.88 -0.93 -8.62
CA TYR A 123 4.80 -1.90 -8.05
C TYR A 123 4.92 -3.18 -8.88
N SER A 124 6.01 -3.92 -8.67
CA SER A 124 6.29 -5.21 -9.30
C SER A 124 6.94 -6.19 -8.32
N TYR A 125 6.80 -7.49 -8.63
CA TYR A 125 7.39 -8.61 -7.90
C TYR A 125 8.35 -9.38 -8.79
N ARG A 126 9.55 -9.68 -8.29
CA ARG A 126 10.67 -10.12 -9.14
C ARG A 126 11.56 -11.09 -8.38
N LEU A 127 12.08 -12.11 -9.05
CA LEU A 127 12.95 -13.11 -8.42
C LEU A 127 14.41 -12.95 -8.84
N CYS A 128 15.35 -13.23 -7.94
CA CYS A 128 16.75 -13.41 -8.29
C CYS A 128 17.28 -14.68 -7.59
N PRO A 129 17.87 -15.65 -8.34
CA PRO A 129 18.47 -16.82 -7.71
C PRO A 129 19.63 -16.42 -6.80
N LYS A 130 19.69 -16.97 -5.59
CA LYS A 130 20.81 -16.73 -4.66
C LYS A 130 22.15 -17.29 -5.13
N THR A 131 22.13 -18.18 -6.11
CA THR A 131 23.32 -18.69 -6.79
C THR A 131 23.89 -17.70 -7.81
N SER A 132 23.11 -16.68 -8.19
CA SER A 132 23.53 -15.60 -9.07
C SER A 132 24.13 -14.44 -8.25
N ASN A 133 24.72 -13.47 -8.94
CA ASN A 133 25.06 -12.20 -8.29
C ASN A 133 23.76 -11.41 -8.04
N ILE A 134 23.49 -11.03 -6.79
CA ILE A 134 22.27 -10.30 -6.43
C ILE A 134 22.42 -8.85 -6.90
N THR A 135 21.72 -8.50 -7.98
CA THR A 135 21.66 -7.15 -8.53
C THR A 135 20.27 -6.85 -9.07
N GLU A 136 19.98 -5.57 -9.32
CA GLU A 136 18.71 -5.15 -9.92
C GLU A 136 18.51 -5.77 -11.30
N GLU A 137 19.59 -5.95 -12.08
CA GLU A 137 19.54 -6.63 -13.39
C GLU A 137 19.14 -8.10 -13.26
N CYS A 138 19.59 -8.80 -12.19
CA CYS A 138 19.17 -10.17 -11.92
C CYS A 138 17.65 -10.25 -11.66
N PHE A 139 17.11 -9.31 -10.88
CA PHE A 139 15.66 -9.22 -10.64
C PHE A 139 14.90 -8.89 -11.91
N GLN A 140 15.41 -7.98 -12.74
CA GLN A 140 14.78 -7.60 -14.01
C GLN A 140 14.66 -8.78 -14.99
N GLN A 141 15.53 -9.79 -14.90
CA GLN A 141 15.42 -11.00 -15.73
C GLN A 141 14.23 -11.90 -15.36
N HIS A 142 13.66 -11.76 -14.16
CA HIS A 142 12.60 -12.66 -13.67
C HIS A 142 11.45 -11.88 -13.02
N VAL A 143 10.86 -10.95 -13.78
CA VAL A 143 9.64 -10.25 -13.35
C VAL A 143 8.45 -11.21 -13.36
N LEU A 144 7.76 -11.33 -12.23
CA LEU A 144 6.58 -12.17 -12.08
C LEU A 144 5.35 -11.49 -12.67
N ARG A 145 4.46 -12.30 -13.26
CA ARG A 145 3.16 -11.82 -13.76
C ARG A 145 2.10 -11.95 -12.69
N PHE A 146 1.18 -11.00 -12.64
CA PHE A 146 0.03 -11.07 -11.75
C PHE A 146 -0.97 -12.11 -12.26
N HIS A 147 -1.67 -12.80 -11.36
CA HIS A 147 -2.72 -13.76 -11.68
C HIS A 147 -4.11 -13.15 -11.47
N GLY A 148 -5.05 -13.39 -12.39
CA GLY A 148 -6.44 -12.90 -12.29
C GLY A 148 -6.61 -11.43 -12.68
N ASP A 149 -7.64 -10.75 -12.22
CA ASP A 149 -7.92 -9.33 -12.48
C ASP A 149 -8.26 -8.56 -11.20
N LYS A 150 -7.88 -9.15 -10.06
CA LYS A 150 -8.26 -8.72 -8.71
C LYS A 150 -7.04 -8.63 -7.82
N GLN A 151 -7.16 -7.76 -6.84
CA GLN A 151 -6.27 -7.62 -5.69
C GLN A 151 -7.14 -7.47 -4.44
N TRP A 152 -6.56 -7.53 -3.25
CA TRP A 152 -7.33 -7.50 -2.00
C TRP A 152 -6.73 -6.58 -0.96
N LEU A 153 -7.59 -5.88 -0.22
CA LEU A 153 -7.21 -5.34 1.09
C LEU A 153 -7.33 -6.44 2.14
N VAL A 154 -6.24 -6.64 2.87
CA VAL A 154 -6.16 -7.60 3.98
C VAL A 154 -5.86 -6.80 5.25
N TYR A 155 -6.88 -6.64 6.09
CA TYR A 155 -6.72 -5.88 7.33
C TYR A 155 -5.86 -6.62 8.34
N GLY A 156 -5.03 -5.86 9.05
CA GLY A 156 -4.29 -6.38 10.20
C GLY A 156 -5.24 -6.65 11.37
N ASN A 157 -4.81 -7.52 12.29
CA ASN A 157 -5.53 -7.73 13.55
C ASN A 157 -5.33 -6.55 14.51
N MET A 158 -4.23 -5.82 14.35
CA MET A 158 -3.87 -4.67 15.15
C MET A 158 -3.51 -3.50 14.24
N THR A 159 -3.80 -2.29 14.69
CA THR A 159 -3.18 -1.08 14.16
C THR A 159 -1.67 -1.14 14.42
N GLN A 160 -0.91 -0.27 13.75
CA GLN A 160 0.53 -0.09 14.04
C GLN A 160 0.84 0.21 15.50
N MET A 161 -0.13 0.70 16.28
CA MET A 161 0.02 1.02 17.69
C MET A 161 -0.37 -0.13 18.63
N GLY A 162 -0.77 -1.28 18.08
CA GLY A 162 -1.22 -2.43 18.87
C GLY A 162 -2.70 -2.38 19.26
N ASP A 163 -3.45 -1.38 18.79
CA ASP A 163 -4.90 -1.33 19.02
C ASP A 163 -5.60 -2.41 18.21
N PRO A 164 -6.48 -3.23 18.78
CA PRO A 164 -7.24 -4.21 18.02
C PRO A 164 -8.13 -3.53 16.99
N ILE A 165 -8.03 -3.93 15.72
CA ILE A 165 -8.95 -3.46 14.67
C ILE A 165 -10.32 -4.17 14.77
N GLY A 166 -10.38 -5.30 15.48
CA GLY A 166 -11.57 -6.14 15.62
C GLY A 166 -11.43 -7.47 14.87
N SER A 167 -12.30 -8.43 15.16
CA SER A 167 -12.27 -9.79 14.61
C SER A 167 -12.33 -9.78 13.07
N PHE A 168 -11.30 -10.34 12.43
CA PHE A 168 -11.18 -10.69 11.00
C PHE A 168 -12.16 -9.95 10.07
N LEU A 169 -11.83 -8.69 9.73
CA LEU A 169 -12.50 -8.04 8.61
C LEU A 169 -12.34 -8.91 7.36
N PRO A 170 -13.41 -9.11 6.56
CA PRO A 170 -13.31 -9.87 5.33
C PRO A 170 -12.27 -9.22 4.40
N ARG A 171 -11.61 -10.04 3.59
CA ARG A 171 -10.80 -9.51 2.49
C ARG A 171 -11.69 -8.68 1.59
N ILE A 172 -11.24 -7.47 1.28
CA ILE A 172 -11.99 -6.58 0.42
C ILE A 172 -11.38 -6.66 -0.96
N GLU A 173 -12.14 -7.16 -1.93
CA GLU A 173 -11.71 -7.29 -3.32
C GLU A 173 -11.70 -5.93 -4.02
N LEU A 174 -10.63 -5.64 -4.76
CA LEU A 174 -10.46 -4.45 -5.59
C LEU A 174 -10.06 -4.88 -7.01
N PRO A 175 -10.40 -4.12 -8.06
CA PRO A 175 -9.89 -4.35 -9.40
C PRO A 175 -8.37 -4.14 -9.46
N LEU A 176 -7.66 -5.04 -10.14
CA LEU A 176 -6.23 -4.90 -10.43
C LEU A 176 -6.03 -4.12 -11.74
N VAL A 177 -5.31 -2.99 -11.67
CA VAL A 177 -4.91 -2.23 -12.86
C VAL A 177 -3.47 -2.57 -13.23
N ARG A 178 -3.29 -3.35 -14.29
CA ARG A 178 -1.97 -3.70 -14.83
C ARG A 178 -1.44 -2.65 -15.79
N VAL A 179 -0.13 -2.45 -15.74
CA VAL A 179 0.63 -1.62 -16.68
C VAL A 179 1.76 -2.47 -17.26
N THR A 180 1.78 -2.63 -18.59
CA THR A 180 2.81 -3.36 -19.35
C THR A 180 3.45 -2.54 -20.45
N GLU A 181 2.79 -1.47 -20.87
CA GLU A 181 3.30 -0.51 -21.84
C GLU A 181 4.16 0.54 -21.13
N GLY A 182 5.35 0.80 -21.67
CA GLY A 182 6.28 1.78 -21.10
C GLY A 182 7.04 1.30 -19.85
N THR A 183 7.02 -0.01 -19.58
CA THR A 183 7.72 -0.64 -18.44
C THR A 183 9.11 -1.14 -18.83
N TYR A 184 9.95 -1.39 -17.81
CA TYR A 184 11.27 -1.98 -17.98
C TYR A 184 11.49 -3.21 -17.07
N PRO A 185 11.94 -4.35 -17.63
CA PRO A 185 12.11 -4.61 -19.06
C PRO A 185 10.81 -4.46 -19.87
N ALA A 186 10.94 -4.23 -21.17
CA ALA A 186 9.79 -3.96 -22.03
C ALA A 186 8.74 -5.09 -21.94
N GLY A 187 7.48 -4.72 -21.66
CA GLY A 187 6.39 -5.67 -21.53
C GLY A 187 6.31 -6.38 -20.16
N SER A 188 7.19 -6.04 -19.21
CA SER A 188 7.08 -6.51 -17.83
C SER A 188 5.80 -5.98 -17.18
N GLU A 189 5.19 -6.79 -16.30
CA GLU A 189 3.94 -6.45 -15.62
C GLU A 189 4.19 -5.67 -14.33
N TRP A 190 3.50 -4.55 -14.20
CA TRP A 190 3.42 -3.74 -13.00
C TRP A 190 1.97 -3.54 -12.60
N ALA A 191 1.69 -3.39 -11.31
CA ALA A 191 0.38 -3.04 -10.78
C ALA A 191 0.38 -1.58 -10.34
N ARG A 192 -0.67 -0.84 -10.72
CA ARG A 192 -0.90 0.53 -10.22
C ARG A 192 -1.38 0.45 -8.77
N ASN A 193 -0.84 1.29 -7.89
CA ASN A 193 -1.35 1.43 -6.53
C ASN A 193 -2.86 1.77 -6.55
N PRO A 194 -3.72 0.95 -5.91
CA PRO A 194 -5.18 1.12 -5.98
C PRO A 194 -5.73 2.27 -5.15
N ILE A 195 -4.95 2.84 -4.22
CA ILE A 195 -5.45 3.83 -3.28
C ILE A 195 -5.23 5.24 -3.86
N PRO A 196 -6.29 5.99 -4.22
CA PRO A 196 -6.12 7.36 -4.67
C PRO A 196 -5.68 8.26 -3.53
N SER A 197 -4.70 9.10 -3.82
CA SER A 197 -4.39 10.26 -2.96
C SER A 197 -5.30 11.43 -3.33
N CYS A 198 -5.25 12.49 -2.53
CA CYS A 198 -6.03 13.69 -2.78
C CYS A 198 -5.32 14.63 -3.76
N GLU A 199 -6.12 15.46 -4.43
CA GLU A 199 -5.72 16.60 -5.24
C GLU A 199 -6.27 17.85 -4.54
N MET A 200 -5.64 18.26 -3.43
CA MET A 200 -6.10 19.43 -2.67
C MET A 200 -5.81 20.73 -3.41
N PHE A 201 -4.64 20.78 -4.06
CA PHE A 201 -4.18 21.81 -4.99
C PHE A 201 -3.02 21.25 -5.84
N SER A 202 -2.59 21.98 -6.86
CA SER A 202 -1.52 21.51 -7.74
C SER A 202 -0.17 21.51 -7.01
N GLN A 203 0.54 20.38 -6.99
CA GLN A 203 1.91 20.34 -6.46
C GLN A 203 2.90 21.17 -7.30
N ALA A 204 2.55 21.58 -8.52
CA ALA A 204 3.37 22.55 -9.26
C ALA A 204 3.44 23.92 -8.56
N GLU A 205 2.52 24.21 -7.64
CA GLU A 205 2.53 25.42 -6.81
C GLU A 205 3.50 25.30 -5.62
N CYS A 206 3.96 24.08 -5.30
CA CYS A 206 4.99 23.86 -4.28
C CYS A 206 6.37 24.26 -4.83
N ALA A 207 6.75 25.52 -4.61
CA ALA A 207 8.04 26.07 -5.04
C ALA A 207 9.05 26.14 -3.88
N GLY A 208 10.34 25.97 -4.21
CA GLY A 208 11.45 26.51 -3.42
C GLY A 208 12.19 25.54 -2.50
N LEU A 209 13.47 25.88 -2.27
CA LEU A 209 14.26 25.45 -1.12
C LEU A 209 13.96 26.39 0.06
N PRO A 210 14.00 25.90 1.31
CA PRO A 210 14.57 24.61 1.73
C PRO A 210 13.65 23.40 1.44
N GLN A 211 14.28 22.24 1.19
CA GLN A 211 13.61 20.99 0.81
C GLN A 211 12.47 20.59 1.78
N GLN A 212 12.58 20.95 3.06
CA GLN A 212 11.57 20.66 4.06
C GLN A 212 10.23 21.37 3.80
N GLU A 213 10.26 22.62 3.32
CA GLU A 213 9.06 23.39 2.98
C GLU A 213 8.38 22.79 1.76
N PHE A 214 9.16 22.37 0.75
CA PHE A 214 8.66 21.64 -0.41
C PHE A 214 7.98 20.33 -0.02
N ILE A 215 8.63 19.50 0.82
CA ILE A 215 8.05 18.22 1.30
C ILE A 215 6.71 18.47 1.99
N THR A 216 6.68 19.43 2.92
CA THR A 216 5.46 19.76 3.67
C THR A 216 4.34 20.23 2.74
N CYS A 217 4.67 21.06 1.74
CA CYS A 217 3.71 21.51 0.72
C CYS A 217 3.18 20.34 -0.12
N ALA A 218 4.06 19.49 -0.64
CA ALA A 218 3.69 18.36 -1.50
C ALA A 218 2.81 17.35 -0.75
N GLN A 219 3.10 17.11 0.53
CA GLN A 219 2.27 16.32 1.43
C GLN A 219 0.88 16.97 1.62
N ALA A 220 0.83 18.27 1.92
CA ALA A 220 -0.43 19.00 2.07
C ALA A 220 -1.29 18.97 0.79
N ALA A 221 -0.68 19.18 -0.38
CA ALA A 221 -1.33 19.08 -1.69
C ALA A 221 -1.97 17.71 -1.93
N SER A 222 -1.44 16.68 -1.27
CA SER A 222 -1.86 15.29 -1.42
C SER A 222 -2.91 14.85 -0.41
N GLY A 223 -3.27 15.73 0.54
CA GLY A 223 -4.19 15.40 1.64
C GLY A 223 -3.48 14.81 2.86
N TYR A 224 -2.30 15.31 3.21
CA TYR A 224 -1.70 15.00 4.52
C TYR A 224 -2.67 15.38 5.66
N ASP A 225 -2.73 14.55 6.70
CA ASP A 225 -3.71 14.59 7.80
C ASP A 225 -5.19 14.41 7.40
N VAL A 226 -5.47 14.05 6.14
CA VAL A 226 -6.83 13.77 5.66
C VAL A 226 -7.05 12.26 5.57
N VAL A 227 -8.04 11.76 6.31
CA VAL A 227 -8.39 10.33 6.40
C VAL A 227 -9.03 9.81 5.10
N GLN A 228 -9.77 10.67 4.42
CA GLN A 228 -10.45 10.41 3.15
C GLN A 228 -10.52 11.72 2.37
N CYS A 229 -10.21 11.68 1.08
CA CYS A 229 -10.24 12.87 0.24
C CYS A 229 -11.63 13.52 0.20
N PRO A 230 -11.71 14.87 0.21
CA PRO A 230 -12.98 15.56 0.04
C PRO A 230 -13.67 15.19 -1.29
N PRO A 231 -15.01 15.27 -1.37
CA PRO A 231 -15.73 15.01 -2.60
C PRO A 231 -15.17 15.80 -3.79
N GLY A 232 -14.86 15.11 -4.87
CA GLY A 232 -14.31 15.72 -6.09
C GLY A 232 -12.79 16.00 -6.07
N MET A 233 -12.10 15.71 -4.97
CA MET A 233 -10.66 15.96 -4.80
C MET A 233 -9.82 14.69 -4.86
N VAL A 234 -10.29 13.62 -5.51
CA VAL A 234 -9.52 12.39 -5.69
C VAL A 234 -8.71 12.44 -6.98
N GLN A 235 -7.46 11.97 -6.94
CA GLN A 235 -6.62 11.88 -8.14
C GLN A 235 -7.19 10.92 -9.18
N PHE A 236 -7.89 9.87 -8.75
CA PHE A 236 -8.63 8.95 -9.62
C PHE A 236 -9.80 8.33 -8.83
N PRO A 237 -10.81 7.71 -9.48
CA PRO A 237 -11.97 7.18 -8.79
C PRO A 237 -11.59 6.20 -7.66
N GLU A 238 -12.17 6.39 -6.48
CA GLU A 238 -12.00 5.44 -5.37
C GLU A 238 -12.53 4.06 -5.81
N PRO A 239 -11.76 2.98 -5.63
CA PRO A 239 -12.25 1.65 -5.99
C PRO A 239 -13.37 1.20 -5.03
N LEU A 240 -13.48 1.84 -3.85
CA LEU A 240 -14.58 1.72 -2.91
C LEU A 240 -14.86 3.08 -2.26
N PRO A 241 -16.14 3.42 -1.96
CA PRO A 241 -16.46 4.65 -1.26
C PRO A 241 -15.69 4.73 0.06
N GLY A 242 -14.96 5.83 0.28
CA GLY A 242 -14.17 5.97 1.51
C GLY A 242 -12.71 5.58 1.39
N LEU A 243 -12.32 4.88 0.32
CA LEU A 243 -10.96 4.37 0.16
C LEU A 243 -10.09 5.35 -0.61
N SER A 244 -9.58 6.36 0.09
CA SER A 244 -8.62 7.34 -0.43
C SER A 244 -7.77 7.92 0.70
N GLY A 245 -6.69 8.62 0.36
CA GLY A 245 -5.88 9.37 1.32
C GLY A 245 -4.37 9.25 1.09
N HIS A 246 -3.61 10.14 1.74
CA HIS A 246 -2.15 10.19 1.65
C HIS A 246 -1.47 9.49 2.83
N VAL A 247 -1.87 9.83 4.06
CA VAL A 247 -1.46 9.15 5.30
C VAL A 247 -2.70 8.95 6.16
N PRO A 248 -3.01 7.75 6.62
CA PRO A 248 -4.25 7.52 7.35
C PRO A 248 -4.06 7.86 8.82
N PHE A 249 -4.59 9.01 9.24
CA PHE A 249 -4.98 9.19 10.64
C PHE A 249 -6.28 8.41 10.88
N TRP A 250 -6.18 7.14 11.24
CA TRP A 250 -7.36 6.35 11.52
C TRP A 250 -8.07 6.85 12.77
N ARG A 251 -9.24 7.48 12.59
CA ARG A 251 -10.28 7.56 13.62
C ARG A 251 -11.63 7.24 12.98
N SER A 252 -11.86 5.98 12.62
CA SER A 252 -13.23 5.52 12.38
C SER A 252 -13.65 4.54 13.48
N SER A 253 -14.56 5.01 14.34
CA SER A 253 -15.59 4.18 14.94
C SER A 253 -16.64 3.98 13.84
N LEU A 254 -16.79 2.76 13.34
CA LEU A 254 -17.69 2.38 12.23
C LEU A 254 -19.21 2.64 12.48
N ASP A 255 -19.56 3.45 13.48
CA ASP A 255 -20.94 3.69 13.96
C ASP A 255 -21.38 5.17 13.98
N LYS A 256 -20.64 6.11 13.35
CA LYS A 256 -21.05 7.53 13.34
C LYS A 256 -21.03 8.13 11.93
N ASP A 257 -22.20 8.56 11.47
CA ASP A 257 -22.49 9.30 10.22
C ASP A 257 -21.86 10.71 10.14
N THR A 258 -20.67 10.93 10.72
CA THR A 258 -19.96 12.20 10.60
C THR A 258 -19.08 12.21 9.35
N PRO A 259 -19.16 13.23 8.48
CA PRO A 259 -18.23 13.40 7.36
C PRO A 259 -16.78 13.49 7.87
N GLN A 260 -15.94 12.50 7.55
CA GLN A 260 -14.63 12.35 8.18
C GLN A 260 -13.56 13.32 7.68
N TRP A 261 -13.83 14.11 6.63
CA TRP A 261 -12.90 15.10 6.09
C TRP A 261 -12.65 16.30 7.02
N SER A 262 -13.48 16.51 8.05
CA SER A 262 -13.40 17.68 8.95
C SER A 262 -12.56 17.45 10.22
N ASN A 263 -12.05 16.24 10.45
CA ASN A 263 -11.22 15.95 11.61
C ASN A 263 -9.75 16.15 11.23
N SER A 264 -9.28 17.40 11.23
CA SER A 264 -7.84 17.65 11.39
C SER A 264 -7.43 17.03 12.72
N VAL A 265 -6.85 15.83 12.70
CA VAL A 265 -6.25 15.27 13.92
C VAL A 265 -5.01 16.10 14.12
N ALA A 266 -5.02 16.96 15.15
CA ALA A 266 -3.87 17.79 15.46
C ALA A 266 -2.65 16.87 15.57
N SER A 267 -1.71 17.00 14.62
CA SER A 267 -0.35 16.48 14.77
C SER A 267 0.12 16.96 16.14
N SER A 268 0.35 16.02 17.06
CA SER A 268 0.63 16.39 18.43
C SER A 268 1.87 17.26 18.48
N LYS A 269 1.72 18.44 19.06
CA LYS A 269 2.85 19.31 19.37
C LYS A 269 3.59 18.91 20.65
N ASN A 270 3.22 17.78 21.29
CA ASN A 270 3.77 17.35 22.58
C ASN A 270 4.34 15.93 22.51
N ALA A 271 5.64 15.81 22.75
CA ALA A 271 6.38 14.55 22.87
C ALA A 271 6.08 13.79 24.20
N GLY A 272 4.79 13.64 24.57
CA GLY A 272 4.43 13.08 25.88
C GLY A 272 3.12 12.30 26.02
N ASP A 273 2.15 12.40 25.09
CA ASP A 273 0.90 11.64 25.14
C ASP A 273 0.36 11.37 23.70
N PRO A 274 -0.28 10.22 23.41
CA PRO A 274 -0.10 9.51 22.15
C PRO A 274 -0.99 10.02 20.99
N PRO A 275 -0.42 10.27 19.80
CA PRO A 275 -1.13 10.57 18.56
C PRO A 275 -0.96 9.42 17.53
N ILE A 276 -1.77 8.38 17.72
CA ILE A 276 -2.71 7.67 16.80
C ILE A 276 -2.40 7.51 15.28
N SER A 277 -2.05 6.26 14.89
CA SER A 277 -1.87 5.59 13.57
C SER A 277 -1.00 6.26 12.50
N ARG A 278 0.15 5.64 12.14
CA ARG A 278 1.10 6.10 11.10
C ARG A 278 1.18 5.15 9.90
N GLY A 279 0.06 4.59 9.45
CA GLY A 279 0.00 3.71 8.27
C GLY A 279 -1.35 3.06 8.04
N PHE A 280 -1.60 2.54 6.82
CA PHE A 280 -2.89 1.96 6.47
C PHE A 280 -3.14 0.67 7.27
N PRO A 281 -4.34 0.48 7.85
CA PRO A 281 -4.64 -0.68 8.69
C PRO A 281 -4.79 -1.99 7.87
N PHE A 282 -4.43 -1.95 6.59
CA PHE A 282 -4.47 -3.08 5.68
C PHE A 282 -3.16 -3.22 4.89
N SER A 283 -2.90 -4.43 4.43
CA SER A 283 -1.98 -4.72 3.35
C SER A 283 -2.74 -4.84 2.04
N ILE A 284 -2.08 -4.54 0.93
CA ILE A 284 -2.56 -4.87 -0.41
C ILE A 284 -1.95 -6.22 -0.77
N ALA A 285 -2.81 -7.19 -1.07
CA ALA A 285 -2.44 -8.53 -1.45
C ALA A 285 -2.78 -8.80 -2.91
N ASP A 286 -1.91 -9.53 -3.59
CA ASP A 286 -2.01 -9.91 -4.98
C ASP A 286 -1.72 -11.41 -5.13
N LEU A 287 -2.11 -11.96 -6.28
CA LEU A 287 -1.67 -13.28 -6.71
C LEU A 287 -0.66 -13.14 -7.85
N VAL A 288 0.39 -13.94 -7.84
CA VAL A 288 1.43 -13.98 -8.89
C VAL A 288 1.66 -15.39 -9.40
N HIS A 289 2.01 -15.51 -10.68
CA HIS A 289 2.37 -16.76 -11.31
C HIS A 289 3.86 -17.08 -11.15
N ILE A 290 4.17 -18.29 -10.68
CA ILE A 290 5.53 -18.83 -10.65
C ILE A 290 5.79 -19.59 -11.94
N PRO A 291 6.80 -19.23 -12.76
CA PRO A 291 7.07 -19.94 -14.00
C PRO A 291 7.37 -21.42 -13.78
N GLN A 292 6.89 -22.27 -14.69
CA GLN A 292 7.07 -23.73 -14.61
C GLN A 292 8.52 -24.16 -14.86
N ASP A 293 9.26 -23.38 -15.63
CA ASP A 293 10.63 -23.58 -16.05
C ASP A 293 11.66 -22.87 -15.16
N LEU A 294 11.21 -22.18 -14.12
CA LEU A 294 12.09 -21.51 -13.16
C LEU A 294 12.93 -22.57 -12.40
N PRO A 295 14.27 -22.54 -12.42
CA PRO A 295 15.09 -23.56 -11.77
C PRO A 295 14.77 -23.71 -10.27
N GLU A 296 14.83 -24.94 -9.75
CA GLU A 296 14.71 -25.17 -8.31
C GLU A 296 15.87 -24.51 -7.55
N GLY A 297 15.61 -24.01 -6.34
CA GLY A 297 16.66 -23.40 -5.54
C GLY A 297 16.18 -22.31 -4.59
N GLN A 298 17.14 -21.60 -4.00
CA GLN A 298 16.86 -20.45 -3.15
C GLN A 298 16.88 -19.16 -3.98
N TYR A 299 15.92 -18.30 -3.72
CA TYR A 299 15.73 -17.03 -4.39
C TYR A 299 15.52 -15.92 -3.36
N LEU A 300 15.86 -14.70 -3.75
CA LEU A 300 15.28 -13.51 -3.16
C LEU A 300 14.09 -13.09 -4.02
N LEU A 301 12.97 -12.77 -3.37
CA LEU A 301 11.85 -12.06 -3.97
C LEU A 301 12.01 -10.59 -3.66
N SER A 302 12.16 -9.76 -4.69
CA SER A 302 12.13 -8.31 -4.58
C SER A 302 10.72 -7.80 -4.87
N TRP A 303 10.18 -7.03 -3.94
CA TRP A 303 9.09 -6.09 -4.19
C TRP A 303 9.72 -4.73 -4.50
N ARG A 304 9.33 -4.11 -5.61
CA ARG A 304 9.76 -2.76 -6.00
C ARG A 304 8.55 -1.89 -6.26
N TRP A 305 8.55 -0.69 -5.70
CA TRP A 305 7.53 0.31 -5.86
C TRP A 305 8.13 1.61 -6.38
N ASP A 306 7.77 1.95 -7.62
CA ASP A 306 8.16 3.18 -8.27
C ASP A 306 7.12 4.25 -7.95
N CYS A 307 7.50 5.29 -7.20
CA CYS A 307 6.57 6.34 -6.78
C CYS A 307 6.26 7.32 -7.91
N GLU A 308 5.08 7.94 -7.82
CA GLU A 308 4.66 8.98 -8.76
C GLU A 308 4.64 10.37 -8.13
N GLN A 309 4.36 10.46 -6.83
CA GLN A 309 4.41 11.70 -6.08
C GLN A 309 5.85 12.16 -5.81
N SER A 310 6.70 11.24 -5.37
CA SER A 310 8.09 11.51 -5.00
C SER A 310 9.07 10.88 -5.98
N SER A 311 10.29 11.40 -6.00
CA SER A 311 11.44 10.85 -6.75
C SER A 311 12.07 9.66 -6.01
N GLN A 312 11.22 8.68 -5.66
CA GLN A 312 11.60 7.56 -4.80
C GLN A 312 11.27 6.21 -5.43
N VAL A 313 12.14 5.23 -5.18
CA VAL A 313 11.89 3.82 -5.45
C VAL A 313 12.01 3.05 -4.13
N TRP A 314 10.93 2.47 -3.65
CA TRP A 314 10.91 1.65 -2.44
C TRP A 314 11.11 0.19 -2.79
N GLN A 315 11.91 -0.53 -2.00
CA GLN A 315 12.22 -1.93 -2.28
C GLN A 315 12.38 -2.72 -1.00
N ASN A 316 11.94 -3.98 -1.03
CA ASN A 316 12.16 -4.94 0.05
C ASN A 316 12.40 -6.34 -0.54
N CYS A 317 13.05 -7.21 0.24
CA CYS A 317 13.27 -8.59 -0.14
C CYS A 317 12.72 -9.61 0.85
N ALA A 318 12.34 -10.79 0.34
CA ALA A 318 11.96 -11.95 1.11
C ALA A 318 12.68 -13.23 0.61
N ASP A 319 12.92 -14.17 1.51
CA ASP A 319 13.52 -15.47 1.20
C ASP A 319 12.48 -16.44 0.63
N ILE A 320 12.72 -16.94 -0.59
CA ILE A 320 11.86 -17.90 -1.28
C ILE A 320 12.65 -19.16 -1.64
N ARG A 321 12.01 -20.32 -1.55
CA ARG A 321 12.54 -21.58 -2.07
C ARG A 321 11.62 -22.15 -3.13
N ILE A 322 12.12 -22.23 -4.36
CA ILE A 322 11.42 -22.85 -5.49
C ILE A 322 11.66 -24.35 -5.47
N VAL A 323 10.59 -25.12 -5.58
CA VAL A 323 10.62 -26.59 -5.60
C VAL A 323 9.85 -27.15 -6.79
N ASN A 324 10.20 -28.38 -7.19
CA ASN A 324 9.38 -29.12 -8.14
C ASN A 324 7.93 -29.27 -7.64
N ALA A 325 6.97 -29.03 -8.53
CA ALA A 325 5.54 -29.20 -8.25
C ALA A 325 5.19 -30.61 -7.75
N VAL A 326 5.93 -31.64 -8.16
CA VAL A 326 5.69 -33.05 -7.79
C VAL A 326 6.10 -33.35 -6.34
N ASN A 327 7.00 -32.57 -5.74
CA ASN A 327 7.51 -32.78 -4.38
C ASN A 327 6.88 -31.86 -3.32
N GLY A 328 6.03 -30.91 -3.73
CA GLY A 328 5.20 -30.16 -2.79
C GLY A 328 3.97 -31.00 -2.46
N THR A 329 3.90 -31.58 -1.27
CA THR A 329 2.61 -32.03 -0.72
C THR A 329 1.64 -30.87 -0.79
N THR A 330 0.70 -30.91 -1.72
CA THR A 330 -0.36 -29.91 -1.83
C THR A 330 -1.09 -29.89 -0.49
N PRO A 331 -1.07 -28.81 0.31
CA PRO A 331 -2.19 -28.57 1.18
C PRO A 331 -3.31 -28.21 0.20
N THR A 332 -4.16 -29.16 -0.13
CA THR A 332 -5.46 -28.85 -0.70
C THR A 332 -6.15 -27.97 0.34
N ALA A 333 -6.04 -26.66 0.19
CA ALA A 333 -7.02 -25.76 0.75
C ALA A 333 -8.33 -26.19 0.10
N ASN A 334 -9.16 -26.91 0.86
CA ASN A 334 -10.53 -27.18 0.52
C ASN A 334 -11.24 -25.83 0.39
N LEU A 335 -11.20 -25.26 -0.82
CA LEU A 335 -12.28 -24.42 -1.32
C LEU A 335 -13.27 -25.38 -1.99
N GLN A 336 -13.89 -26.26 -1.18
CA GLN A 336 -15.09 -26.96 -1.60
C GLN A 336 -16.28 -26.07 -1.28
N GLU A 337 -16.98 -25.68 -2.35
CA GLU A 337 -18.41 -25.42 -2.38
C GLU A 337 -19.17 -26.26 -1.34
N GLU A 338 -19.65 -25.61 -0.27
CA GLU A 338 -20.78 -26.16 0.48
C GLU A 338 -22.07 -25.87 -0.30
N ARG A 339 -22.42 -26.81 -1.18
CA ARG A 339 -23.80 -27.03 -1.60
C ARG A 339 -24.21 -28.42 -1.16
N GLU A 340 -24.96 -28.51 -0.06
CA GLU A 340 -26.33 -29.06 -0.07
C GLU A 340 -26.98 -29.08 1.33
N SER A 341 -28.17 -28.44 1.37
CA SER A 341 -29.40 -28.94 1.98
C SER A 341 -29.45 -29.26 3.48
N SER A 342 -30.07 -28.35 4.23
CA SER A 342 -31.07 -28.76 5.21
C SER A 342 -32.36 -27.94 5.03
N THR A 343 -33.44 -28.65 4.77
CA THR A 343 -34.80 -28.15 4.69
C THR A 343 -35.28 -27.67 6.06
N ALA A 344 -35.52 -26.37 6.21
CA ALA A 344 -36.41 -25.83 7.24
C ALA A 344 -37.25 -24.71 6.64
N THR A 345 -38.48 -25.05 6.30
CA THR A 345 -39.54 -24.14 5.86
C THR A 345 -39.86 -23.14 6.98
N VAL A 346 -39.58 -21.86 6.77
CA VAL A 346 -40.19 -20.78 7.56
C VAL A 346 -40.95 -19.86 6.62
N SER A 347 -42.27 -19.95 6.73
CA SER A 347 -43.26 -19.13 6.05
C SER A 347 -43.10 -17.66 6.44
N ALA A 348 -42.76 -16.81 5.47
CA ALA A 348 -42.91 -15.37 5.61
C ALA A 348 -44.41 -15.02 5.59
N ARG A 349 -44.95 -14.63 6.74
CA ARG A 349 -46.22 -13.89 6.82
C ARG A 349 -45.90 -12.43 7.15
N VAL A 350 -46.12 -11.58 6.17
CA VAL A 350 -46.26 -10.13 6.32
C VAL A 350 -47.58 -9.86 7.06
N PRO A 351 -47.61 -9.10 8.16
CA PRO A 351 -48.82 -8.43 8.59
C PRO A 351 -48.75 -6.97 8.15
N LEU A 352 -49.55 -6.68 7.12
CA LEU A 352 -50.11 -5.37 6.84
C LEU A 352 -51.00 -5.00 8.03
N PHE A 353 -50.73 -3.90 8.74
CA PHE A 353 -51.76 -3.26 9.57
C PHE A 353 -51.71 -1.74 9.47
N LEU A 354 -52.90 -1.20 9.21
CA LEU A 354 -53.23 0.19 8.96
C LEU A 354 -52.96 1.10 10.17
N MET A 355 -52.69 2.37 9.86
CA MET A 355 -52.93 3.50 10.76
C MET A 355 -54.36 3.48 11.34
N PRO A 356 -54.55 4.08 12.53
CA PRO A 356 -55.20 5.39 12.51
C PRO A 356 -54.58 6.44 13.44
N CYS A 357 -54.81 7.67 13.00
CA CYS A 357 -54.70 8.96 13.66
C CYS A 357 -55.44 9.03 15.02
N LEU A 358 -54.87 9.69 16.04
CA LEU A 358 -55.50 10.79 16.80
C LEU A 358 -54.60 11.36 17.93
N LEU A 359 -54.75 12.66 18.16
CA LEU A 359 -54.17 13.49 19.21
C LEU A 359 -54.51 13.03 20.65
N CYS A 360 -53.60 13.23 21.62
CA CYS A 360 -53.87 14.05 22.82
C CYS A 360 -52.62 14.29 23.71
N MET A 361 -52.66 15.42 24.39
CA MET A 361 -51.70 16.01 25.34
C MET A 361 -51.43 15.14 26.59
N GLY A 362 -50.29 15.34 27.26
CA GLY A 362 -50.14 14.97 28.68
C GLY A 362 -48.70 14.83 29.17
N ALA A 363 -48.24 15.83 29.93
CA ALA A 363 -46.99 15.83 30.67
C ALA A 363 -46.95 14.77 31.79
N PHE A 364 -45.79 14.18 32.08
CA PHE A 364 -45.38 13.90 33.46
C PHE A 364 -43.85 13.92 33.61
N LYS A 365 -43.46 14.36 34.81
CA LYS A 365 -42.17 14.87 35.26
C LYS A 365 -41.50 13.80 36.15
N ALA A 366 -40.18 13.96 36.33
CA ALA A 366 -39.41 13.69 37.55
C ALA A 366 -38.68 12.32 37.79
N PHE A 367 -37.34 12.47 37.86
CA PHE A 367 -36.40 12.02 38.91
C PHE A 367 -35.84 10.58 38.95
N LEU A 368 -34.50 10.43 38.81
CA LEU A 368 -33.46 10.26 39.87
C LEU A 368 -32.09 10.03 39.17
N GLU A 369 -31.13 10.95 39.23
CA GLU A 369 -29.98 11.08 40.16
C GLU A 369 -28.99 9.89 40.19
N ILE A 370 -27.80 10.04 39.57
CA ILE A 370 -26.47 10.39 40.16
C ILE A 370 -25.81 9.21 40.90
N TRP A 371 -24.78 8.61 40.32
CA TRP A 371 -23.35 8.91 40.54
C TRP A 371 -22.52 8.47 39.33
#